data_AF-A0A0W8C4K0-F1
#
_entry.id   AF-A0A0W8C4K0-F1
#
_cell.length_a   1.000
_cell.length_b   1.000
_cell.length_c   1.000
_cell.angle_alpha   90.00
_cell.angle_beta   90.00
_cell.angle_gamma   90.00
#
_symmetry.space_group_name_H-M   'P 1'
#
loop_
_entity.id
_entity.type
_entity.pdbx_description
1 polymer ?
#
loop_
_entity_poly.entity_id
_entity_poly.type
_entity_poly.pdbx_seq_one_letter_code
_entity_poly.pdbx_strand_id
1 'polypeptide(L)'
;MARIDDMMKLQFANFVPNRQYPSTLLCQMRWSKNIHEERDAPEQIVLGSMDPKMCALLNLAVYIETSTNVSNSEFIYGHPKDGNRVVRRFLGDIITNTAFKNMKTGKLGTHSFRKGAATYASRCGMSKDFVNRRGRWRTRKGVVDVYIDNTQPYPDACTAAALAGPLGPCFYVRKHGIDCVSPTLLVDQIAPTIKQVMGEAVATTLAMPLLWAAMEPSDNYTYELIPDRLKQKIIGAYVNSGGSESLNPIDRVGFFVMGDGSQLNLITIDTQDSATDVNRRGIIAGSSTGGEGSRREFAALHSQYAAVQRSVSELMSEMQRSRHENQRELQKIQAILKRVMMQPAVRLDAPSHVVVYPEKRVARLSKRPKDLFELWHEFQFGNGGLKPAKDFTPVERGANKFAFSRRKVFWDIVATLIRSGYTSDTAIDKIYAVYGRQLPVSSILTALRADRRQGGHASLRL
;
A
#
# COMPACT_ATOMS: atom_id res chain seq x y z
N MET A 1 -0.71 -10.04 -0.17
CA MET A 1 0.74 -9.93 0.14
C MET A 1 0.93 -9.99 1.65
N ALA A 2 1.68 -10.94 2.18
CA ALA A 2 1.78 -11.14 3.63
C ALA A 2 3.21 -11.45 4.09
N ARG A 3 3.48 -11.30 5.40
CA ARG A 3 4.71 -11.85 5.98
C ARG A 3 4.52 -13.36 6.11
N ILE A 4 5.61 -14.11 5.98
CA ILE A 4 5.55 -15.57 6.16
C ILE A 4 5.11 -15.94 7.58
N ASP A 5 5.63 -15.25 8.62
CA ASP A 5 5.17 -15.45 10.00
C ASP A 5 3.64 -15.39 10.13
N ASP A 6 3.01 -14.45 9.44
CA ASP A 6 1.57 -14.26 9.50
C ASP A 6 0.83 -15.33 8.67
N MET A 7 1.36 -15.70 7.50
CA MET A 7 0.79 -16.77 6.67
C MET A 7 0.77 -18.12 7.38
N MET A 8 1.75 -18.39 8.23
CA MET A 8 1.82 -19.62 9.03
C MET A 8 0.79 -19.65 10.17
N LYS A 9 0.10 -18.53 10.39
CA LYS A 9 -0.97 -18.36 11.36
C LYS A 9 -2.33 -18.17 10.69
N LEU A 10 -2.38 -18.32 9.37
CA LEU A 10 -3.60 -18.22 8.58
C LEU A 10 -4.44 -19.48 8.79
N GLN A 11 -5.66 -19.28 9.27
CA GLN A 11 -6.62 -20.35 9.55
C GLN A 11 -7.58 -20.54 8.37
N PHE A 12 -8.16 -21.73 8.26
CA PHE A 12 -9.20 -22.01 7.26
C PHE A 12 -10.39 -21.05 7.39
N ALA A 13 -10.81 -20.76 8.63
CA ALA A 13 -11.89 -19.83 8.96
C ALA A 13 -11.60 -18.35 8.58
N ASN A 14 -10.39 -18.02 8.13
CA ASN A 14 -10.08 -16.68 7.62
C ASN A 14 -10.56 -16.45 6.19
N PHE A 15 -11.01 -17.49 5.49
CA PHE A 15 -11.55 -17.41 4.14
C PHE A 15 -13.06 -17.53 4.16
N VAL A 16 -13.73 -16.67 3.39
CA VAL A 16 -15.18 -16.67 3.24
C VAL A 16 -15.55 -16.53 1.77
N PRO A 17 -16.71 -17.06 1.34
CA PRO A 17 -17.19 -16.86 -0.02
C PRO A 17 -17.45 -15.38 -0.29
N ASN A 18 -17.06 -14.88 -1.46
CA ASN A 18 -17.41 -13.54 -1.88
C ASN A 18 -18.82 -13.53 -2.47
N ARG A 19 -19.80 -12.98 -1.74
CA ARG A 19 -21.20 -12.92 -2.19
C ARG A 19 -21.41 -12.05 -3.42
N GLN A 20 -20.59 -11.01 -3.61
CA GLN A 20 -20.71 -10.11 -4.76
C GLN A 20 -20.07 -10.74 -6.02
N TYR A 21 -18.98 -11.49 -5.85
CA TYR A 21 -18.25 -12.16 -6.93
C TYR A 21 -17.99 -13.63 -6.59
N PRO A 22 -18.95 -14.54 -6.82
CA PRO A 22 -18.90 -15.93 -6.35
C PRO A 22 -17.69 -16.76 -6.82
N SER A 23 -17.08 -16.40 -7.96
CA SER A 23 -15.84 -17.01 -8.47
C SER A 23 -14.56 -16.53 -7.75
N THR A 24 -14.69 -15.76 -6.67
CA THR A 24 -13.59 -15.22 -5.86
C THR A 24 -13.82 -15.53 -4.38
N LEU A 25 -12.76 -15.41 -3.58
CA LEU A 25 -12.86 -15.51 -2.12
C LEU A 25 -12.44 -14.20 -1.46
N LEU A 26 -12.92 -13.99 -0.24
CA LEU A 26 -12.39 -12.98 0.66
C LEU A 26 -11.54 -13.66 1.73
N CYS A 27 -10.44 -13.01 2.11
CA CYS A 27 -9.53 -13.49 3.13
C CYS A 27 -9.26 -12.37 4.13
N GLN A 28 -9.50 -12.63 5.41
CA GLN A 28 -9.22 -11.70 6.49
C GLN A 28 -8.18 -12.30 7.43
N MET A 29 -6.93 -11.82 7.36
CA MET A 29 -5.87 -12.32 8.24
C MET A 29 -6.00 -11.67 9.62
N ARG A 30 -6.46 -12.45 10.60
CA ARG A 30 -6.75 -11.96 11.95
C ARG A 30 -5.54 -11.93 12.89
N TRP A 31 -4.42 -12.51 12.48
CA TRP A 31 -3.20 -12.57 13.28
C TRP A 31 -2.00 -11.97 12.54
N SER A 32 -1.32 -11.04 13.21
CA SER A 32 0.00 -10.54 12.85
C SER A 32 0.60 -9.86 14.07
N LYS A 33 1.92 -9.84 14.19
CA LYS A 33 2.63 -9.07 15.23
C LYS A 33 2.31 -7.57 15.22
N ASN A 34 1.73 -7.07 14.12
CA ASN A 34 1.39 -5.66 13.92
C ASN A 34 -0.13 -5.42 13.85
N ILE A 35 -0.96 -6.40 14.20
CA ILE A 35 -2.41 -6.20 14.37
C ILE A 35 -2.65 -5.84 15.83
N HIS A 36 -3.15 -4.63 16.08
CA HIS A 36 -3.49 -4.13 17.42
C HIS A 36 -4.96 -3.71 17.52
N GLU A 37 -5.60 -3.48 16.37
CA GLU A 37 -7.00 -3.13 16.25
C GLU A 37 -7.59 -3.79 15.00
N GLU A 38 -8.92 -3.86 14.92
CA GLU A 38 -9.68 -4.42 13.79
C GLU A 38 -9.26 -3.83 12.43
N ARG A 39 -8.91 -2.54 12.43
CA ARG A 39 -8.50 -1.80 11.22
C ARG A 39 -7.18 -2.30 10.61
N ASP A 40 -6.35 -3.02 11.37
CA ASP A 40 -5.11 -3.62 10.86
C ASP A 40 -5.36 -4.93 10.08
N ALA A 41 -6.59 -5.45 10.11
CA ALA A 41 -7.00 -6.71 9.49
C ALA A 41 -8.17 -6.53 8.51
N PRO A 42 -8.02 -5.73 7.43
CA PRO A 42 -9.06 -5.56 6.43
C PRO A 42 -9.33 -6.88 5.68
N GLU A 43 -10.54 -7.02 5.14
CA GLU A 43 -10.84 -8.10 4.20
C GLU A 43 -10.12 -7.85 2.86
N GLN A 44 -9.57 -8.92 2.28
CA GLN A 44 -8.79 -8.85 1.06
C GLN A 44 -9.29 -9.87 0.05
N ILE A 45 -9.45 -9.48 -1.22
CA ILE A 45 -9.92 -10.38 -2.26
C ILE A 45 -8.81 -11.33 -2.72
N VAL A 46 -9.22 -12.57 -3.02
CA VAL A 46 -8.40 -13.64 -3.59
C VAL A 46 -9.00 -14.03 -4.94
N LEU A 47 -8.18 -13.89 -5.99
CA LEU A 47 -8.60 -14.00 -7.39
C LEU A 47 -7.95 -15.21 -8.07
N GLY A 48 -8.63 -15.71 -9.10
CA GLY A 48 -8.02 -16.60 -10.08
C GLY A 48 -7.00 -15.86 -10.97
N SER A 49 -6.12 -16.60 -11.63
CA SER A 49 -5.17 -16.05 -12.60
C SER A 49 -5.19 -16.86 -13.90
N MET A 50 -5.01 -16.13 -15.02
CA MET A 50 -4.75 -16.74 -16.32
C MET A 50 -3.39 -17.46 -16.37
N ASP A 51 -2.46 -17.14 -15.46
CA ASP A 51 -1.23 -17.89 -15.22
C ASP A 51 -1.42 -18.87 -14.04
N PRO A 52 -1.48 -20.19 -14.28
CA PRO A 52 -1.68 -21.18 -13.23
C PRO A 52 -0.63 -21.12 -12.10
N LYS A 53 0.63 -20.73 -12.40
CA LYS A 53 1.68 -20.59 -11.37
C LYS A 53 1.41 -19.46 -10.39
N MET A 54 0.64 -18.46 -10.83
CA MET A 54 0.28 -17.28 -10.03
C MET A 54 -1.16 -17.37 -9.48
N CYS A 55 -1.92 -18.40 -9.85
CA CYS A 55 -3.33 -18.56 -9.46
C CYS A 55 -3.45 -18.97 -7.99
N ALA A 56 -3.79 -18.01 -7.12
CA ALA A 56 -3.92 -18.26 -5.69
C ALA A 56 -5.03 -19.28 -5.37
N LEU A 57 -6.14 -19.25 -6.11
CA LEU A 57 -7.25 -20.20 -5.91
C LEU A 57 -6.84 -21.64 -6.25
N LEU A 58 -6.26 -21.85 -7.44
CA LEU A 58 -5.80 -23.18 -7.86
C LEU A 58 -4.74 -23.74 -6.91
N ASN A 59 -3.69 -22.97 -6.62
CA ASN A 59 -2.59 -23.45 -5.78
C ASN A 59 -3.03 -23.74 -4.33
N LEU A 60 -3.99 -22.97 -3.80
CA LEU A 60 -4.59 -23.26 -2.50
C LEU A 60 -5.39 -24.57 -2.54
N ALA A 61 -6.22 -24.75 -3.57
CA ALA A 61 -7.06 -25.94 -3.71
C ALA A 61 -6.22 -27.22 -3.86
N VAL A 62 -5.20 -27.18 -4.72
CA VAL A 62 -4.24 -28.29 -4.91
C VAL A 62 -3.54 -28.61 -3.60
N TYR A 63 -3.05 -27.61 -2.88
CA TYR A 63 -2.36 -27.83 -1.62
C TYR A 63 -3.26 -28.54 -0.59
N ILE A 64 -4.51 -28.10 -0.43
CA ILE A 64 -5.43 -28.67 0.56
C ILE A 64 -5.83 -30.11 0.20
N GLU A 65 -6.14 -30.38 -1.07
CA GLU A 65 -6.57 -31.73 -1.50
C GLU A 65 -5.43 -32.76 -1.61
N THR A 66 -4.17 -32.30 -1.59
CA THR A 66 -2.99 -33.19 -1.68
C THR A 66 -2.25 -33.36 -0.36
N SER A 67 -2.42 -32.42 0.57
CA SER A 67 -1.73 -32.47 1.86
C SER A 67 -2.37 -33.50 2.79
N THR A 68 -1.55 -34.40 3.32
CA THR A 68 -1.98 -35.33 4.36
C THR A 68 -2.22 -34.59 5.67
N ASN A 69 -3.24 -35.01 6.42
CA ASN A 69 -3.56 -34.50 7.76
C ASN A 69 -3.90 -33.00 7.83
N VAL A 70 -4.29 -32.36 6.71
CA VAL A 70 -4.66 -30.94 6.70
C VAL A 70 -5.86 -30.66 7.62
N SER A 71 -6.78 -31.61 7.74
CA SER A 71 -7.96 -31.55 8.61
C SER A 71 -7.64 -31.67 10.11
N ASN A 72 -6.40 -32.04 10.48
CA ASN A 72 -5.97 -32.14 11.88
C ASN A 72 -5.48 -30.80 12.44
N SER A 73 -5.49 -29.72 11.65
CA SER A 73 -5.09 -28.38 12.09
C SER A 73 -6.15 -27.34 11.73
N GLU A 74 -6.29 -26.32 12.56
CA GLU A 74 -7.06 -25.12 12.21
C GLU A 74 -6.29 -24.20 11.22
N PHE A 75 -4.96 -24.38 11.13
CA PHE A 75 -4.07 -23.58 10.29
C PHE A 75 -3.86 -24.26 8.93
N ILE A 76 -3.91 -23.46 7.86
CA ILE A 76 -3.76 -23.96 6.49
C ILE A 76 -2.47 -24.77 6.34
N TYR A 77 -1.36 -24.28 6.90
CA TYR A 77 -0.05 -24.90 6.74
C TYR A 77 0.39 -25.75 7.95
N GLY A 78 -0.56 -26.27 8.72
CA GLY A 78 -0.32 -27.23 9.79
C GLY A 78 0.23 -26.61 11.07
N HIS A 79 1.56 -26.40 11.17
CA HIS A 79 2.21 -26.04 12.43
C HIS A 79 2.68 -24.56 12.49
N PRO A 80 1.99 -23.71 13.28
CA PRO A 80 2.21 -22.27 13.24
C PRO A 80 3.53 -21.80 13.86
N LYS A 81 4.25 -22.66 14.61
CA LYS A 81 5.52 -22.30 15.26
C LYS A 81 6.75 -22.58 14.37
N ASP A 82 6.61 -23.45 13.37
CA ASP A 82 7.74 -23.97 12.59
C ASP A 82 7.77 -23.49 11.14
N GLY A 83 6.72 -22.79 10.69
CA GLY A 83 6.54 -22.44 9.29
C GLY A 83 7.67 -21.61 8.68
N ASN A 84 8.32 -20.74 9.47
CA ASN A 84 9.54 -20.03 9.02
C ASN A 84 10.68 -20.97 8.64
N ARG A 85 10.89 -22.04 9.41
CA ARG A 85 11.94 -23.03 9.16
C ARG A 85 11.63 -23.79 7.87
N VAL A 86 10.38 -24.21 7.72
CA VAL A 86 9.90 -24.93 6.52
C VAL A 86 10.07 -24.06 5.26
N VAL A 87 9.60 -22.81 5.27
CA VAL A 87 9.71 -21.94 4.09
C VAL A 87 11.17 -21.58 3.78
N ARG A 88 12.03 -21.39 4.79
CA ARG A 88 13.47 -21.17 4.55
C ARG A 88 14.14 -22.36 3.87
N ARG A 89 13.75 -23.59 4.22
CA ARG A 89 14.25 -24.79 3.55
C ARG A 89 13.87 -24.80 2.07
N PHE A 90 12.58 -24.64 1.76
CA PHE A 90 12.12 -24.56 0.37
C PHE A 90 12.77 -23.42 -0.42
N LEU A 91 12.94 -22.25 0.21
CA LEU A 91 13.67 -21.14 -0.39
C LEU A 91 15.12 -21.51 -0.70
N GLY A 92 15.79 -22.22 0.21
CA GLY A 92 17.14 -22.74 -0.01
C GLY A 92 17.19 -23.59 -1.28
N ASP A 93 16.31 -24.58 -1.35
CA ASP A 93 16.22 -25.52 -2.49
C ASP A 93 15.96 -24.77 -3.82
N ILE A 94 15.03 -23.81 -3.82
CA ILE A 94 14.73 -22.98 -5.01
C ILE A 94 15.93 -22.15 -5.42
N ILE A 95 16.62 -21.48 -4.48
CA ILE A 95 17.75 -20.59 -4.78
C ILE A 95 18.96 -21.40 -5.29
N THR A 96 19.14 -22.63 -4.81
CA THR A 96 20.21 -23.53 -5.27
C THR A 96 19.88 -24.22 -6.60
N ASN A 97 18.62 -24.18 -7.05
CA ASN A 97 18.22 -24.79 -8.31
C ASN A 97 18.86 -24.03 -9.49
N THR A 98 19.42 -24.76 -10.47
CA THR A 98 20.08 -24.19 -11.64
C THR A 98 19.15 -23.36 -12.53
N ALA A 99 17.84 -23.62 -12.50
CA ALA A 99 16.83 -22.82 -13.18
C ALA A 99 16.62 -21.45 -12.53
N PHE A 100 17.02 -21.27 -11.26
CA PHE A 100 16.92 -19.99 -10.57
C PHE A 100 18.04 -19.06 -11.00
N LYS A 101 17.69 -18.03 -11.77
CA LYS A 101 18.63 -17.01 -12.24
C LYS A 101 18.65 -15.84 -11.27
N ASN A 102 19.78 -15.65 -10.59
CA ASN A 102 19.96 -14.50 -9.72
C ASN A 102 20.23 -13.22 -10.55
N MET A 103 19.21 -12.39 -10.69
CA MET A 103 19.27 -11.16 -11.49
C MET A 103 19.91 -9.97 -10.76
N LYS A 104 20.03 -10.03 -9.41
CA LYS A 104 20.53 -8.91 -8.60
C LYS A 104 21.34 -9.41 -7.41
N THR A 105 22.47 -8.75 -7.15
CA THR A 105 23.26 -9.03 -5.95
C THR A 105 22.48 -8.69 -4.68
N GLY A 106 22.62 -9.52 -3.65
CA GLY A 106 21.98 -9.31 -2.35
C GLY A 106 21.56 -10.59 -1.65
N LYS A 107 21.18 -10.46 -0.38
CA LYS A 107 20.66 -11.58 0.42
C LYS A 107 19.22 -11.88 0.03
N LEU A 108 18.96 -13.14 -0.31
CA LEU A 108 17.61 -13.67 -0.50
C LEU A 108 17.10 -14.29 0.79
N GLY A 109 15.79 -14.20 1.02
CA GLY A 109 15.16 -14.80 2.19
C GLY A 109 13.65 -14.61 2.17
N THR A 110 12.99 -14.91 3.29
CA THR A 110 11.53 -14.86 3.42
C THR A 110 10.93 -13.48 3.10
N HIS A 111 11.67 -12.40 3.41
CA HIS A 111 11.28 -11.04 3.05
C HIS A 111 11.30 -10.74 1.53
N SER A 112 12.02 -11.54 0.73
CA SER A 112 12.12 -11.35 -0.72
C SER A 112 10.77 -11.51 -1.42
N PHE A 113 9.91 -12.44 -0.99
CA PHE A 113 8.56 -12.59 -1.56
C PHE A 113 7.74 -11.31 -1.43
N ARG A 114 7.76 -10.70 -0.26
CA ARG A 114 7.00 -9.47 0.01
C ARG A 114 7.59 -8.27 -0.75
N LYS A 115 8.91 -8.15 -0.83
CA LYS A 115 9.57 -7.10 -1.63
C LYS A 115 9.32 -7.27 -3.13
N GLY A 116 9.40 -8.51 -3.62
CA GLY A 116 9.16 -8.87 -5.02
C GLY A 116 7.75 -8.51 -5.44
N ALA A 117 6.74 -8.98 -4.69
CA ALA A 117 5.34 -8.66 -4.96
C ALA A 117 5.06 -7.15 -4.93
N ALA A 118 5.62 -6.42 -3.95
CA ALA A 118 5.45 -4.96 -3.87
C ALA A 118 6.05 -4.23 -5.07
N THR A 119 7.27 -4.64 -5.46
CA THR A 119 7.98 -4.07 -6.60
C THR A 119 7.24 -4.37 -7.90
N TYR A 120 6.74 -5.61 -8.04
CA TYR A 120 5.95 -6.02 -9.20
C TYR A 120 4.67 -5.20 -9.32
N ALA A 121 3.88 -5.10 -8.25
CA ALA A 121 2.66 -4.28 -8.24
C ALA A 121 2.95 -2.82 -8.61
N SER A 122 4.01 -2.22 -8.05
CA SER A 122 4.42 -0.86 -8.41
C SER A 122 4.83 -0.72 -9.87
N ARG A 123 5.51 -1.72 -10.44
CA ARG A 123 5.88 -1.75 -11.87
C ARG A 123 4.66 -1.91 -12.79
N CYS A 124 3.61 -2.57 -12.31
CA CYS A 124 2.31 -2.64 -12.97
C CYS A 124 1.49 -1.34 -12.83
N GLY A 125 2.05 -0.27 -12.27
CA GLY A 125 1.39 1.04 -12.15
C GLY A 125 0.54 1.22 -10.89
N MET A 126 0.57 0.28 -9.94
CA MET A 126 -0.19 0.44 -8.69
C MET A 126 0.39 1.56 -7.83
N SER A 127 -0.50 2.41 -7.32
CA SER A 127 -0.12 3.50 -6.42
C SER A 127 0.50 2.95 -5.13
N LYS A 128 1.40 3.72 -4.52
CA LYS A 128 2.02 3.33 -3.24
C LYS A 128 0.97 3.04 -2.16
N ASP A 129 -0.14 3.77 -2.16
CA ASP A 129 -1.23 3.56 -1.20
C ASP A 129 -1.96 2.24 -1.43
N PHE A 130 -2.20 1.85 -2.68
CA PHE A 130 -2.83 0.56 -3.00
C PHE A 130 -1.92 -0.60 -2.57
N VAL A 131 -0.62 -0.50 -2.88
CA VAL A 131 0.38 -1.49 -2.45
C VAL A 131 0.49 -1.52 -0.91
N ASN A 132 0.43 -0.36 -0.23
CA ASN A 132 0.42 -0.27 1.24
C ASN A 132 -0.79 -0.96 1.86
N ARG A 133 -1.98 -0.75 1.30
CA ARG A 133 -3.23 -1.42 1.73
C ARG A 133 -3.12 -2.93 1.55
N ARG A 134 -2.81 -3.41 0.33
CA ARG A 134 -2.67 -4.86 0.06
C ARG A 134 -1.59 -5.52 0.91
N GLY A 135 -0.50 -4.79 1.19
CA GLY A 135 0.59 -5.23 2.04
C GLY A 135 0.26 -5.15 3.54
N ARG A 136 -0.72 -4.35 3.95
CA ARG A 136 -0.98 -3.96 5.35
C ARG A 136 0.26 -3.36 6.01
N TRP A 137 0.91 -2.41 5.32
CA TRP A 137 1.99 -1.64 5.93
C TRP A 137 1.41 -0.47 6.72
N ARG A 138 1.91 -0.29 7.94
CA ARG A 138 1.62 0.90 8.74
C ARG A 138 2.34 2.11 8.16
N THR A 139 1.57 3.11 7.76
CA THR A 139 2.04 4.46 7.44
C THR A 139 1.69 5.39 8.61
N ARG A 140 2.18 6.64 8.59
CA ARG A 140 1.69 7.65 9.53
C ARG A 140 0.21 7.89 9.23
N LYS A 141 -0.68 7.53 10.16
CA LYS A 141 -2.13 7.72 10.02
C LYS A 141 -2.42 9.21 9.84
N GLY A 142 -3.04 9.57 8.73
CA GLY A 142 -3.72 10.85 8.60
C GLY A 142 -4.96 10.85 9.49
N VAL A 143 -5.44 12.05 9.85
CA VAL A 143 -6.68 12.18 10.66
C VAL A 143 -7.86 11.48 9.96
N VAL A 144 -7.89 11.51 8.62
CA VAL A 144 -8.94 10.89 7.81
C VAL A 144 -8.96 9.36 7.90
N ASP A 145 -7.81 8.71 8.14
CA ASP A 145 -7.71 7.24 8.22
C ASP A 145 -8.45 6.67 9.43
N VAL A 146 -8.80 7.52 10.41
CA VAL A 146 -9.64 7.16 11.57
C VAL A 146 -11.12 7.05 11.16
N TYR A 147 -11.54 7.74 10.11
CA TYR A 147 -12.95 7.81 9.69
C TYR A 147 -13.25 6.93 8.48
N ILE A 148 -12.25 6.65 7.64
CA ILE A 148 -12.44 5.80 6.48
C ILE A 148 -12.44 4.32 6.91
N ASP A 149 -13.33 3.54 6.28
CA ASP A 149 -13.40 2.09 6.45
C ASP A 149 -12.05 1.41 6.14
N ASN A 150 -11.72 0.38 6.91
CA ASN A 150 -10.48 -0.38 6.74
C ASN A 150 -10.53 -1.25 5.47
N THR A 151 -11.71 -1.77 5.13
CA THR A 151 -11.97 -2.58 3.95
C THR A 151 -12.31 -1.66 2.79
N GLN A 152 -11.36 -1.57 1.85
CA GLN A 152 -11.54 -0.83 0.60
C GLN A 152 -11.41 -1.80 -0.57
N PRO A 153 -12.54 -2.31 -1.08
CA PRO A 153 -12.56 -3.37 -2.08
C PRO A 153 -11.82 -3.01 -3.38
N TYR A 154 -12.02 -1.80 -3.89
CA TYR A 154 -11.42 -1.40 -5.18
C TYR A 154 -9.89 -1.32 -5.14
N PRO A 155 -9.25 -0.57 -4.21
CA PRO A 155 -7.80 -0.55 -4.07
C PRO A 155 -7.14 -1.93 -3.87
N ASP A 156 -7.76 -2.79 -3.06
CA ASP A 156 -7.25 -4.14 -2.83
C ASP A 156 -7.38 -5.01 -4.08
N ALA A 157 -8.53 -4.96 -4.77
CA ALA A 157 -8.78 -5.70 -6.00
C ALA A 157 -7.84 -5.30 -7.14
N CYS A 158 -7.57 -4.01 -7.36
CA CYS A 158 -6.59 -3.57 -8.36
C CYS A 158 -5.21 -4.19 -8.11
N THR A 159 -4.77 -4.17 -6.85
CA THR A 159 -3.46 -4.74 -6.49
C THR A 159 -3.48 -6.26 -6.58
N ALA A 160 -4.58 -6.92 -6.20
CA ALA A 160 -4.74 -8.36 -6.31
C ALA A 160 -4.70 -8.82 -7.78
N ALA A 161 -5.39 -8.10 -8.67
CA ALA A 161 -5.40 -8.34 -10.11
C ALA A 161 -4.02 -8.15 -10.73
N ALA A 162 -3.29 -7.08 -10.38
CA ALA A 162 -1.91 -6.91 -10.81
C ALA A 162 -1.03 -8.09 -10.37
N LEU A 163 -1.21 -8.58 -9.13
CA LEU A 163 -0.47 -9.72 -8.60
C LEU A 163 -0.90 -11.09 -9.15
N ALA A 164 -1.97 -11.16 -9.94
CA ALA A 164 -2.33 -12.35 -10.69
C ALA A 164 -1.31 -12.63 -11.81
N GLY A 165 -0.37 -11.73 -12.07
CA GLY A 165 0.69 -11.91 -13.06
C GLY A 165 0.35 -11.26 -14.41
N PRO A 166 1.24 -11.41 -15.41
CA PRO A 166 1.17 -10.63 -16.65
C PRO A 166 -0.04 -10.98 -17.52
N LEU A 167 -0.59 -12.19 -17.38
CA LEU A 167 -1.78 -12.64 -18.11
C LEU A 167 -3.10 -12.16 -17.48
N GLY A 168 -3.03 -11.50 -16.32
CA GLY A 168 -4.18 -10.93 -15.63
C GLY A 168 -5.02 -11.92 -14.82
N PRO A 169 -6.01 -11.41 -14.09
CA PRO A 169 -6.89 -12.23 -13.27
C PRO A 169 -7.97 -12.90 -14.12
N CYS A 170 -8.56 -13.97 -13.59
CA CYS A 170 -9.68 -14.65 -14.24
C CYS A 170 -10.75 -15.15 -13.26
N PHE A 171 -11.93 -15.37 -13.81
CA PHE A 171 -12.98 -16.20 -13.22
C PHE A 171 -12.92 -17.60 -13.82
N TYR A 172 -13.19 -18.59 -12.98
CA TYR A 172 -13.54 -19.94 -13.41
C TYR A 172 -15.06 -20.01 -13.53
N VAL A 173 -15.56 -20.26 -14.73
CA VAL A 173 -16.98 -20.22 -15.07
C VAL A 173 -17.38 -21.55 -15.69
N ARG A 174 -18.55 -22.09 -15.31
CA ARG A 174 -19.06 -23.32 -15.94
C ARG A 174 -19.50 -23.00 -17.37
N LYS A 175 -19.15 -23.85 -18.32
CA LYS A 175 -19.68 -23.77 -19.68
C LYS A 175 -21.18 -24.02 -19.68
N HIS A 176 -21.88 -23.26 -20.51
CA HIS A 176 -23.30 -23.51 -20.77
C HIS A 176 -23.48 -24.85 -21.50
N GLY A 177 -24.53 -25.59 -21.15
CA GLY A 177 -24.87 -26.88 -21.79
C GLY A 177 -24.13 -28.10 -21.25
N ILE A 178 -23.37 -27.97 -20.15
CA ILE A 178 -22.72 -29.11 -19.47
C ILE A 178 -23.31 -29.26 -18.06
N ASP A 179 -24.43 -29.97 -17.98
CA ASP A 179 -25.22 -30.06 -16.74
C ASP A 179 -24.68 -31.07 -15.73
N CYS A 180 -23.73 -31.94 -16.14
CA CYS A 180 -23.11 -32.92 -15.25
C CYS A 180 -22.21 -32.30 -14.17
N VAL A 181 -21.86 -31.01 -14.29
CA VAL A 181 -21.14 -30.26 -13.24
C VAL A 181 -22.10 -29.78 -12.15
N SER A 182 -22.52 -30.73 -11.31
CA SER A 182 -23.41 -30.50 -10.18
C SER A 182 -22.67 -29.96 -8.94
N PRO A 183 -23.37 -29.29 -8.00
CA PRO A 183 -22.78 -28.89 -6.72
C PRO A 183 -22.19 -30.08 -5.94
N THR A 184 -22.87 -31.23 -5.94
CA THR A 184 -22.42 -32.45 -5.25
C THR A 184 -21.13 -33.01 -5.86
N LEU A 185 -21.00 -33.03 -7.19
CA LEU A 185 -19.74 -33.39 -7.85
C LEU A 185 -18.60 -32.49 -7.37
N LEU A 186 -18.82 -31.17 -7.39
CA LEU A 186 -17.79 -30.20 -7.01
C LEU A 186 -17.32 -30.38 -5.56
N VAL A 187 -18.24 -30.53 -4.61
CA VAL A 187 -17.89 -30.46 -3.18
C VAL A 187 -17.64 -31.82 -2.54
N ASP A 188 -18.26 -32.91 -3.01
CA ASP A 188 -18.15 -34.24 -2.40
C ASP A 188 -17.11 -35.13 -3.08
N GLN A 189 -16.86 -34.92 -4.37
CA GLN A 189 -15.95 -35.78 -5.15
C GLN A 189 -14.66 -35.05 -5.54
N ILE A 190 -14.77 -33.80 -6.00
CA ILE A 190 -13.62 -33.01 -6.47
C ILE A 190 -12.89 -32.32 -5.30
N ALA A 191 -13.62 -31.63 -4.42
CA ALA A 191 -13.05 -30.86 -3.30
C ALA A 191 -13.52 -31.31 -1.89
N PRO A 192 -13.53 -32.61 -1.56
CA PRO A 192 -14.06 -33.10 -0.28
C PRO A 192 -13.27 -32.61 0.93
N THR A 193 -11.95 -32.49 0.82
CA THR A 193 -11.10 -32.05 1.93
C THR A 193 -11.33 -30.56 2.19
N ILE A 194 -11.43 -29.76 1.13
CA ILE A 194 -11.77 -28.34 1.23
C ILE A 194 -13.16 -28.16 1.86
N LYS A 195 -14.15 -28.96 1.44
CA LYS A 195 -15.49 -28.95 2.07
C LYS A 195 -15.40 -29.22 3.56
N GLN A 196 -14.61 -30.23 3.97
CA GLN A 196 -14.43 -30.59 5.37
C GLN A 196 -13.84 -29.43 6.20
N VAL A 197 -12.83 -28.71 5.69
CA VAL A 197 -12.09 -27.71 6.49
C VAL A 197 -12.59 -26.26 6.32
N MET A 198 -13.24 -25.94 5.19
CA MET A 198 -13.64 -24.57 4.82
C MET A 198 -15.14 -24.43 4.52
N GLY A 199 -15.89 -25.54 4.52
CA GLY A 199 -17.31 -25.56 4.22
C GLY A 199 -17.64 -25.57 2.73
N GLU A 200 -18.91 -25.82 2.43
CA GLU A 200 -19.41 -26.09 1.08
C GLU A 200 -19.20 -24.91 0.11
N ALA A 201 -19.54 -23.69 0.54
CA ALA A 201 -19.48 -22.51 -0.33
C ALA A 201 -18.05 -22.22 -0.83
N VAL A 202 -17.05 -22.35 0.05
CA VAL A 202 -15.63 -22.17 -0.34
C VAL A 202 -15.17 -23.33 -1.20
N ALA A 203 -15.59 -24.55 -0.88
CA ALA A 203 -15.28 -25.74 -1.69
C ALA A 203 -15.84 -25.62 -3.11
N THR A 204 -17.05 -25.10 -3.30
CA THR A 204 -17.61 -24.85 -4.64
C THR A 204 -16.71 -23.92 -5.45
N THR A 205 -16.25 -22.80 -4.88
CA THR A 205 -15.36 -21.86 -5.57
C THR A 205 -13.99 -22.49 -5.90
N LEU A 206 -13.43 -23.30 -5.00
CA LEU A 206 -12.10 -23.92 -5.18
C LEU A 206 -12.11 -25.23 -5.98
N ALA A 207 -13.26 -25.90 -6.11
CA ALA A 207 -13.41 -27.09 -6.95
C ALA A 207 -13.34 -26.74 -8.45
N MET A 208 -13.83 -25.55 -8.82
CA MET A 208 -13.83 -25.04 -10.19
C MET A 208 -12.42 -24.99 -10.83
N PRO A 209 -11.40 -24.37 -10.21
CA PRO A 209 -10.03 -24.40 -10.74
C PRO A 209 -9.43 -25.80 -10.74
N LEU A 210 -9.76 -26.68 -9.78
CA LEU A 210 -9.30 -28.07 -9.76
C LEU A 210 -9.83 -28.85 -10.97
N LEU A 211 -11.14 -28.75 -11.23
CA LEU A 211 -11.77 -29.39 -12.39
C LEU A 211 -11.18 -28.85 -13.70
N TRP A 212 -11.05 -27.52 -13.81
CA TRP A 212 -10.41 -26.90 -14.97
C TRP A 212 -9.01 -27.46 -15.21
N ALA A 213 -8.16 -27.50 -14.17
CA ALA A 213 -6.77 -27.92 -14.31
C ALA A 213 -6.62 -29.43 -14.57
N ALA A 214 -7.54 -30.26 -14.06
CA ALA A 214 -7.56 -31.69 -14.33
C ALA A 214 -7.90 -31.99 -15.79
N MET A 215 -8.80 -31.20 -16.39
CA MET A 215 -9.28 -31.38 -17.76
C MET A 215 -8.42 -30.64 -18.80
N GLU A 216 -7.44 -29.85 -18.36
CA GLU A 216 -6.57 -29.09 -19.25
C GLU A 216 -5.55 -30.02 -19.94
N PRO A 217 -5.36 -29.92 -21.27
CA PRO A 217 -4.38 -30.72 -22.00
C PRO A 217 -2.97 -30.51 -21.46
N SER A 218 -2.25 -31.60 -21.20
CA SER A 218 -0.89 -31.53 -20.66
C SER A 218 0.08 -30.81 -21.63
N ASP A 219 -0.15 -30.89 -22.93
CA ASP A 219 0.69 -30.27 -23.97
C ASP A 219 0.71 -28.74 -23.92
N ASN A 220 -0.29 -28.12 -23.27
CA ASN A 220 -0.34 -26.66 -23.10
C ASN A 220 0.71 -26.14 -22.11
N TYR A 221 1.32 -27.01 -21.30
CA TYR A 221 2.21 -26.62 -20.22
C TYR A 221 3.45 -27.52 -20.14
N THR A 222 4.62 -26.91 -19.96
CA THR A 222 5.88 -27.65 -19.75
C THR A 222 6.05 -28.21 -18.33
N TYR A 223 4.99 -28.16 -17.52
CA TYR A 223 4.98 -28.53 -16.12
C TYR A 223 3.57 -29.02 -15.74
N GLU A 224 3.52 -29.87 -14.71
CA GLU A 224 2.25 -30.38 -14.19
C GLU A 224 1.47 -29.28 -13.46
N LEU A 225 0.19 -29.12 -13.79
CA LEU A 225 -0.71 -28.16 -13.12
C LEU A 225 -1.18 -28.67 -11.75
N ILE A 226 -1.48 -29.97 -11.68
CA ILE A 226 -1.93 -30.68 -10.47
C ILE A 226 -1.31 -32.08 -10.45
N PRO A 227 -1.10 -32.69 -9.28
CA PRO A 227 -0.51 -34.04 -9.22
C PRO A 227 -1.39 -35.11 -9.89
N ASP A 228 -0.77 -36.06 -10.58
CA ASP A 228 -1.45 -37.09 -11.36
C ASP A 228 -2.53 -37.86 -10.59
N ARG A 229 -2.24 -38.24 -9.34
CA ARG A 229 -3.22 -38.95 -8.51
C ARG A 229 -4.50 -38.14 -8.29
N LEU A 230 -4.37 -36.82 -8.09
CA LEU A 230 -5.52 -35.92 -7.95
C LEU A 230 -6.22 -35.72 -9.30
N LYS A 231 -5.45 -35.56 -10.38
CA LYS A 231 -5.98 -35.46 -11.76
C LYS A 231 -6.87 -36.65 -12.11
N GLN A 232 -6.37 -37.87 -11.94
CA GLN A 232 -7.11 -39.10 -12.25
C GLN A 232 -8.38 -39.25 -11.41
N LYS A 233 -8.32 -38.89 -10.12
CA LYS A 233 -9.50 -38.89 -9.24
C LYS A 233 -10.59 -37.93 -9.76
N ILE A 234 -10.20 -36.71 -10.13
CA ILE A 234 -11.14 -35.68 -10.61
C ILE A 234 -11.74 -36.07 -11.96
N ILE A 235 -10.91 -36.52 -12.91
CA ILE A 235 -11.38 -36.98 -14.22
C ILE A 235 -12.37 -38.14 -14.04
N GLY A 236 -12.02 -39.15 -13.24
CA GLY A 236 -12.91 -40.28 -12.97
C GLY A 236 -14.24 -39.85 -12.36
N ALA A 237 -14.23 -38.94 -11.39
CA ALA A 237 -15.46 -38.40 -10.80
C ALA A 237 -16.34 -37.64 -11.81
N TYR A 238 -15.71 -36.84 -12.68
CA TYR A 238 -16.40 -36.08 -13.72
C TYR A 238 -17.02 -37.00 -14.79
N VAL A 239 -16.27 -37.99 -15.27
CA VAL A 239 -16.74 -38.99 -16.25
C VAL A 239 -17.88 -39.83 -15.67
N ASN A 240 -17.76 -40.29 -14.41
CA ASN A 240 -18.81 -41.03 -13.72
C ASN A 240 -20.10 -40.21 -13.53
N SER A 241 -20.00 -38.88 -13.58
CA SER A 241 -21.16 -37.97 -13.52
C SER A 241 -21.76 -37.68 -14.90
N GLY A 242 -21.26 -38.32 -15.97
CA GLY A 242 -21.71 -38.10 -17.35
C GLY A 242 -20.90 -37.07 -18.13
N GLY A 243 -19.74 -36.63 -17.62
CA GLY A 243 -18.82 -35.75 -18.31
C GLY A 243 -18.00 -36.45 -19.40
N SER A 244 -17.51 -35.67 -20.37
CA SER A 244 -16.59 -36.15 -21.42
C SER A 244 -15.18 -35.62 -21.22
N GLU A 245 -14.17 -36.50 -21.30
CA GLU A 245 -12.75 -36.12 -21.23
C GLU A 245 -12.30 -35.20 -22.37
N SER A 246 -13.01 -35.24 -23.51
CA SER A 246 -12.67 -34.45 -24.69
C SER A 246 -12.92 -32.95 -24.54
N LEU A 247 -13.71 -32.53 -23.55
CA LEU A 247 -14.12 -31.14 -23.37
C LEU A 247 -13.93 -30.70 -21.92
N ASN A 248 -13.08 -29.70 -21.71
CA ASN A 248 -12.96 -29.03 -20.42
C ASN A 248 -14.28 -28.28 -20.11
N PRO A 249 -14.99 -28.61 -19.01
CA PRO A 249 -16.30 -28.03 -18.72
C PRO A 249 -16.23 -26.65 -18.07
N ILE A 250 -15.03 -26.18 -17.73
CA ILE A 250 -14.79 -24.90 -17.07
C ILE A 250 -14.03 -23.98 -18.02
N ASP A 251 -14.54 -22.77 -18.21
CA ASP A 251 -13.82 -21.68 -18.87
C ASP A 251 -13.04 -20.82 -17.88
N ARG A 252 -11.90 -20.32 -18.34
CA ARG A 252 -11.18 -19.22 -17.68
C ARG A 252 -11.45 -17.92 -18.41
N VAL A 253 -12.27 -17.08 -17.81
CA VAL A 253 -12.68 -15.79 -18.37
C VAL A 253 -11.86 -14.69 -17.71
N GLY A 254 -11.04 -13.98 -18.49
CA GLY A 254 -10.27 -12.84 -18.00
C GLY A 254 -11.19 -11.68 -17.61
N PHE A 255 -10.77 -10.83 -16.67
CA PHE A 255 -11.54 -9.64 -16.30
C PHE A 255 -10.63 -8.45 -15.93
N PHE A 256 -11.21 -7.26 -15.92
CA PHE A 256 -10.59 -6.04 -15.40
C PHE A 256 -11.28 -5.53 -14.14
N VAL A 257 -10.50 -4.85 -13.31
CA VAL A 257 -10.98 -4.19 -12.09
C VAL A 257 -11.28 -2.74 -12.42
N MET A 258 -12.54 -2.35 -12.25
CA MET A 258 -13.03 -0.98 -12.40
C MET A 258 -13.70 -0.52 -11.11
N GLY A 259 -13.77 0.78 -10.90
CA GLY A 259 -14.45 1.35 -9.74
C GLY A 259 -13.78 2.58 -9.14
N ASP A 260 -14.37 3.06 -8.05
CA ASP A 260 -13.79 4.06 -7.16
C ASP A 260 -14.06 3.66 -5.70
N GLY A 261 -13.12 3.92 -4.79
CA GLY A 261 -13.30 3.74 -3.35
C GLY A 261 -13.93 2.39 -2.93
N SER A 262 -15.21 2.44 -2.54
CA SER A 262 -16.00 1.27 -2.11
C SER A 262 -16.79 0.58 -3.24
N GLN A 263 -16.93 1.23 -4.40
CA GLN A 263 -17.56 0.65 -5.57
C GLN A 263 -16.51 -0.17 -6.32
N LEU A 264 -16.60 -1.50 -6.21
CA LEU A 264 -15.80 -2.44 -6.98
C LEU A 264 -16.68 -3.03 -8.08
N ASN A 265 -16.18 -3.02 -9.31
CA ASN A 265 -16.75 -3.69 -10.48
C ASN A 265 -15.70 -4.58 -11.14
N LEU A 266 -15.99 -5.88 -11.28
CA LEU A 266 -15.15 -6.82 -12.02
C LEU A 266 -15.81 -7.11 -13.37
N ILE A 267 -15.23 -6.60 -14.46
CA ILE A 267 -15.82 -6.65 -15.80
C ILE A 267 -15.12 -7.71 -16.63
N THR A 268 -15.86 -8.71 -17.09
CA THR A 268 -15.35 -9.80 -17.94
C THR A 268 -14.93 -9.30 -19.31
N ILE A 269 -13.91 -9.95 -19.86
CA ILE A 269 -13.45 -9.73 -21.22
C ILE A 269 -14.15 -10.78 -22.08
N ASP A 270 -15.25 -10.41 -22.72
CA ASP A 270 -15.89 -11.30 -23.67
C ASP A 270 -15.02 -11.43 -24.92
N THR A 271 -14.54 -12.64 -25.17
CA THR A 271 -13.86 -13.01 -26.42
C THR A 271 -14.84 -13.48 -27.49
N GLN A 272 -16.17 -13.44 -27.25
CA GLN A 272 -17.17 -14.05 -28.13
C GLN A 272 -18.20 -13.13 -28.79
N ASP A 273 -18.24 -11.82 -28.53
CA ASP A 273 -19.19 -10.94 -29.23
C ASP A 273 -18.52 -9.98 -30.21
N SER A 274 -18.55 -10.36 -31.50
CA SER A 274 -18.85 -9.47 -32.64
C SER A 274 -19.01 -10.28 -33.94
N ALA A 275 -20.01 -11.18 -33.99
CA ALA A 275 -20.58 -11.67 -35.24
C ALA A 275 -21.97 -11.07 -35.54
N THR A 276 -22.50 -10.20 -34.68
CA THR A 276 -23.82 -9.57 -34.88
C THR A 276 -23.85 -8.11 -34.39
N ASP A 277 -23.05 -7.23 -34.99
CA ASP A 277 -23.46 -5.82 -35.10
C ASP A 277 -22.86 -5.16 -36.35
N VAL A 278 -23.47 -5.47 -37.50
CA VAL A 278 -23.16 -4.85 -38.78
C VAL A 278 -23.85 -3.49 -38.83
N ASN A 279 -23.27 -2.45 -38.20
CA ASN A 279 -23.35 -1.06 -38.68
C ASN A 279 -22.63 -0.03 -37.78
N ARG A 280 -21.30 0.07 -37.91
CA ARG A 280 -20.61 1.38 -38.04
C ARG A 280 -19.13 1.18 -38.40
N ARG A 281 -18.80 1.58 -39.65
CA ARG A 281 -17.52 2.13 -40.18
C ARG A 281 -16.26 1.82 -39.34
N GLY A 282 -15.21 1.13 -39.80
CA GLY A 282 -14.73 0.83 -41.14
C GLY A 282 -13.20 0.99 -41.15
N ILE A 283 -12.51 0.09 -41.88
CA ILE A 283 -11.08 0.07 -42.27
C ILE A 283 -10.16 -0.42 -41.12
N ILE A 284 -9.47 -1.58 -41.16
CA ILE A 284 -8.57 -2.16 -42.17
C ILE A 284 -8.59 -3.70 -42.10
N ALA A 285 -8.46 -4.34 -43.26
CA ALA A 285 -8.36 -5.78 -43.48
C ALA A 285 -6.94 -6.34 -43.24
N GLY A 286 -6.85 -7.62 -42.82
CA GLY A 286 -5.77 -8.51 -43.23
C GLY A 286 -5.22 -9.50 -42.18
N SER A 287 -5.47 -10.79 -42.44
CA SER A 287 -4.68 -11.97 -42.03
C SER A 287 -4.90 -12.61 -40.64
N SER A 288 -5.62 -13.74 -40.68
CA SER A 288 -5.57 -14.94 -39.82
C SER A 288 -4.51 -14.97 -38.69
N THR A 289 -4.97 -14.78 -37.44
CA THR A 289 -4.48 -15.38 -36.17
C THR A 289 -5.38 -14.85 -35.03
N GLY A 290 -6.65 -15.29 -35.03
CA GLY A 290 -7.70 -14.73 -34.19
C GLY A 290 -7.60 -15.12 -32.71
N GLY A 291 -7.02 -14.24 -31.90
CA GLY A 291 -6.99 -14.36 -30.43
C GLY A 291 -5.84 -13.56 -29.80
N GLU A 292 -4.71 -13.45 -30.50
CA GLU A 292 -3.58 -12.62 -30.10
C GLU A 292 -3.75 -11.15 -30.51
N GLY A 293 -4.38 -10.87 -31.66
CA GLY A 293 -4.61 -9.52 -32.18
C GLY A 293 -5.44 -8.66 -31.21
N SER A 294 -6.65 -9.12 -30.85
CA SER A 294 -7.50 -8.41 -29.90
C SER A 294 -6.87 -8.30 -28.50
N ARG A 295 -6.09 -9.31 -28.06
CA ARG A 295 -5.33 -9.23 -26.80
C ARG A 295 -4.19 -8.21 -26.85
N ARG A 296 -3.48 -8.08 -27.98
CA ARG A 296 -2.41 -7.10 -28.18
C ARG A 296 -2.97 -5.69 -28.29
N GLU A 297 -4.07 -5.51 -29.02
CA GLU A 297 -4.79 -4.24 -29.11
C GLU A 297 -5.35 -3.83 -27.75
N PHE A 298 -5.94 -4.77 -27.00
CA PHE A 298 -6.41 -4.51 -25.65
C PHE A 298 -5.25 -4.24 -24.67
N ALA A 299 -4.13 -4.97 -24.76
CA ALA A 299 -2.93 -4.69 -23.98
C ALA A 299 -2.32 -3.32 -24.33
N ALA A 300 -2.41 -2.89 -25.59
CA ALA A 300 -2.04 -1.55 -26.03
C ALA A 300 -2.97 -0.49 -25.45
N LEU A 301 -4.29 -0.70 -25.47
CA LEU A 301 -5.28 0.17 -24.83
C LEU A 301 -5.09 0.23 -23.31
N HIS A 302 -4.80 -0.89 -22.65
CA HIS A 302 -4.52 -0.93 -21.22
C HIS A 302 -3.18 -0.27 -20.88
N SER A 303 -2.18 -0.38 -21.75
CA SER A 303 -0.91 0.35 -21.61
C SER A 303 -1.12 1.86 -21.76
N GLN A 304 -1.96 2.27 -22.72
CA GLN A 304 -2.38 3.68 -22.88
C GLN A 304 -3.18 4.15 -21.68
N TYR A 305 -4.15 3.37 -21.19
CA TYR A 305 -4.93 3.67 -20.00
C TYR A 305 -4.04 3.75 -18.75
N ALA A 306 -3.08 2.85 -18.59
CA ALA A 306 -2.09 2.91 -17.50
C ALA A 306 -1.14 4.10 -17.65
N ALA A 307 -0.81 4.54 -18.86
CA ALA A 307 -0.05 5.77 -19.10
C ALA A 307 -0.89 7.01 -18.75
N VAL A 308 -2.17 7.02 -19.12
CA VAL A 308 -3.14 8.07 -18.73
C VAL A 308 -3.33 8.09 -17.22
N GLN A 309 -3.49 6.96 -16.55
CA GLN A 309 -3.60 6.90 -15.08
C GLN A 309 -2.33 7.38 -14.38
N ARG A 310 -1.14 7.08 -14.93
CA ARG A 310 0.13 7.64 -14.45
C ARG A 310 0.17 9.15 -14.61
N SER A 311 -0.20 9.66 -15.79
CA SER A 311 -0.28 11.10 -16.06
C SER A 311 -1.29 11.80 -15.15
N VAL A 312 -2.47 11.21 -14.93
CA VAL A 312 -3.48 11.73 -13.98
C VAL A 312 -2.95 11.70 -12.54
N SER A 313 -2.22 10.66 -12.14
CA SER A 313 -1.61 10.59 -10.79
C SER A 313 -0.50 11.63 -10.59
N GLU A 314 0.30 11.89 -11.64
CA GLU A 314 1.30 12.96 -11.66
C GLU A 314 0.64 14.33 -11.58
N LEU A 315 -0.38 14.59 -12.41
CA LEU A 315 -1.19 15.81 -12.37
C LEU A 315 -1.88 16.01 -11.02
N MET A 316 -2.41 14.94 -10.40
CA MET A 316 -2.99 15.01 -9.07
C MET A 316 -1.93 15.38 -8.02
N SER A 317 -0.71 14.83 -8.13
CA SER A 317 0.41 15.15 -7.24
C SER A 317 0.91 16.58 -7.43
N GLU A 318 0.94 17.08 -8.67
CA GLU A 318 1.23 18.47 -8.99
C GLU A 318 0.13 19.42 -8.53
N MET A 319 -1.14 19.07 -8.72
CA MET A 319 -2.28 19.84 -8.22
C MET A 319 -2.27 19.90 -6.70
N GLN A 320 -1.93 18.81 -6.00
CA GLN A 320 -1.76 18.84 -4.56
C GLN A 320 -0.61 19.78 -4.16
N ARG A 321 0.55 19.71 -4.84
CA ARG A 321 1.66 20.64 -4.58
C ARG A 321 1.26 22.10 -4.82
N SER A 322 0.62 22.38 -5.95
CA SER A 322 0.08 23.70 -6.29
C SER A 322 -0.95 24.19 -5.27
N ARG A 323 -1.84 23.32 -4.77
CA ARG A 323 -2.77 23.67 -3.68
C ARG A 323 -2.04 24.03 -2.38
N HIS A 324 -0.99 23.29 -2.02
CA HIS A 324 -0.19 23.62 -0.83
C HIS A 324 0.57 24.94 -1.01
N GLU A 325 1.11 25.20 -2.20
CA GLU A 325 1.77 26.46 -2.55
C GLU A 325 0.78 27.63 -2.52
N ASN A 326 -0.36 27.51 -3.19
CA ASN A 326 -1.43 28.52 -3.17
C ASN A 326 -1.96 28.77 -1.76
N GLN A 327 -2.11 27.73 -0.94
CA GLN A 327 -2.53 27.89 0.45
C GLN A 327 -1.47 28.62 1.27
N ARG A 328 -0.19 28.36 1.01
CA ARG A 328 0.93 29.10 1.62
C ARG A 328 0.97 30.56 1.17
N GLU A 329 0.70 30.84 -0.10
CA GLU A 329 0.58 32.22 -0.61
C GLU A 329 -0.63 32.94 -0.01
N LEU A 330 -1.79 32.28 0.08
CA LEU A 330 -2.97 32.83 0.76
C LEU A 330 -2.69 33.14 2.24
N GLN A 331 -1.95 32.29 2.94
CA GLN A 331 -1.52 32.55 4.32
C GLN A 331 -0.58 33.75 4.41
N LYS A 332 0.34 33.94 3.44
CA LYS A 332 1.19 35.13 3.36
C LYS A 332 0.35 36.39 3.10
N ILE A 333 -0.60 36.33 2.16
CA ILE A 333 -1.50 37.44 1.85
C ILE A 333 -2.34 37.79 3.08
N GLN A 334 -2.91 36.81 3.78
CA GLN A 334 -3.63 37.05 5.04
C GLN A 334 -2.73 37.67 6.11
N ALA A 335 -1.46 37.27 6.20
CA ALA A 335 -0.52 37.85 7.14
C ALA A 335 -0.17 39.32 6.78
N ILE A 336 -0.02 39.62 5.49
CA ILE A 336 0.19 41.00 4.99
C ILE A 336 -1.06 41.83 5.27
N LEU A 337 -2.26 41.32 4.97
CA LEU A 337 -3.53 42.03 5.16
C LEU A 337 -3.80 42.30 6.64
N LYS A 338 -3.50 41.34 7.54
CA LYS A 338 -3.51 41.57 8.99
C LYS A 338 -2.50 42.64 9.41
N ARG A 339 -1.33 42.70 8.77
CA ARG A 339 -0.30 43.70 9.07
C ARG A 339 -0.71 45.10 8.59
N VAL A 340 -1.41 45.20 7.46
CA VAL A 340 -2.00 46.45 6.91
C VAL A 340 -3.18 46.92 7.77
N MET A 341 -4.07 46.02 8.19
CA MET A 341 -5.16 46.35 9.12
C MET A 341 -4.68 46.74 10.52
N MET A 342 -3.45 46.35 10.89
CA MET A 342 -2.80 46.71 12.16
C MET A 342 -1.87 47.94 12.02
N GLN A 343 -1.78 48.57 10.84
CA GLN A 343 -1.15 49.88 10.73
C GLN A 343 -2.11 50.94 11.29
N PRO A 344 -1.65 51.82 12.20
CA PRO A 344 -2.50 52.88 12.71
C PRO A 344 -2.80 53.84 11.56
N ALA A 345 -4.08 53.92 11.16
CA ALA A 345 -4.56 55.05 10.38
C ALA A 345 -4.32 56.30 11.22
N VAL A 346 -3.46 57.20 10.75
CA VAL A 346 -3.20 58.48 11.39
C VAL A 346 -4.49 59.29 11.34
N ARG A 347 -5.26 59.26 12.42
CA ARG A 347 -6.29 60.24 12.73
C ARG A 347 -5.80 61.07 13.89
N LEU A 348 -5.69 62.36 13.64
CA LEU A 348 -5.33 63.40 14.60
C LEU A 348 -6.36 63.45 15.74
N ASP A 349 -5.80 63.48 16.96
CA ASP A 349 -6.27 64.02 18.24
C ASP A 349 -7.69 63.74 18.77
N ALA A 350 -7.74 63.04 19.91
CA ALA A 350 -8.04 63.60 21.25
C ALA A 350 -8.37 62.46 22.26
N PRO A 351 -8.15 62.64 23.58
CA PRO A 351 -7.81 61.54 24.48
C PRO A 351 -9.01 60.92 25.21
N SER A 352 -9.01 59.60 25.36
CA SER A 352 -9.84 58.89 26.34
C SER A 352 -9.16 57.59 26.78
N HIS A 353 -9.04 57.44 28.10
CA HIS A 353 -8.50 56.34 28.89
C HIS A 353 -8.63 54.92 28.34
N VAL A 354 -7.54 54.13 28.45
CA VAL A 354 -7.60 52.73 28.93
C VAL A 354 -6.29 52.39 29.67
N VAL A 355 -6.36 52.15 30.98
CA VAL A 355 -5.27 51.49 31.71
C VAL A 355 -5.30 50.00 31.36
N VAL A 356 -4.43 49.58 30.45
CA VAL A 356 -4.23 48.16 30.12
C VAL A 356 -3.28 47.55 31.13
N TYR A 357 -3.79 46.72 32.04
CA TYR A 357 -2.95 45.88 32.88
C TYR A 357 -2.20 44.88 31.98
N PRO A 358 -0.86 44.75 32.07
CA PRO A 358 -0.14 43.79 31.26
C PRO A 358 -0.49 42.37 31.73
N GLU A 359 -1.11 41.58 30.84
CA GLU A 359 -1.28 40.14 31.04
C GLU A 359 0.08 39.51 31.39
N LYS A 360 0.20 38.94 32.59
CA LYS A 360 1.39 38.21 33.02
C LYS A 360 1.53 36.93 32.20
N ARG A 361 2.16 37.02 31.03
CA ARG A 361 2.50 35.85 30.21
C ARG A 361 3.49 34.96 30.96
N VAL A 362 3.20 33.66 31.00
CA VAL A 362 4.04 32.67 31.69
C VAL A 362 5.36 32.49 30.95
N ALA A 363 6.48 32.61 31.66
CA ALA A 363 7.83 32.44 31.12
C ALA A 363 8.27 30.97 31.13
N ARG A 364 7.89 30.23 30.08
CA ARG A 364 8.21 28.81 29.92
C ARG A 364 8.73 28.52 28.51
N LEU A 365 9.78 27.71 28.41
CA LEU A 365 10.31 27.26 27.12
C LEU A 365 9.65 25.95 26.66
N SER A 366 9.54 25.75 25.35
CA SER A 366 9.05 24.52 24.71
C SER A 366 9.87 23.30 25.14
N LYS A 367 9.23 22.16 25.35
CA LYS A 367 9.94 20.92 25.73
C LYS A 367 10.70 20.30 24.56
N ARG A 368 10.21 20.43 23.33
CA ARG A 368 10.74 19.78 22.12
C ARG A 368 10.53 20.68 20.88
N PRO A 369 11.39 21.68 20.62
CA PRO A 369 11.32 22.47 19.39
C PRO A 369 11.56 21.57 18.18
N LYS A 370 10.71 21.69 17.15
CA LYS A 370 10.73 20.82 15.95
C LYS A 370 11.85 21.21 14.98
N ASP A 371 12.15 22.50 14.89
CA ASP A 371 13.18 23.06 14.02
C ASP A 371 13.78 24.35 14.62
N LEU A 372 14.78 24.92 13.93
CA LEU A 372 15.44 26.15 14.35
C LEU A 372 14.53 27.40 14.16
N PHE A 373 13.53 27.33 13.29
CA PHE A 373 12.57 28.42 13.09
C PHE A 373 11.63 28.55 14.29
N GLU A 374 11.11 27.44 14.80
CA GLU A 374 10.35 27.41 16.05
C GLU A 374 11.19 27.87 17.25
N LEU A 375 12.48 27.51 17.25
CA LEU A 375 13.42 27.94 18.29
C LEU A 375 13.71 29.45 18.26
N TRP A 376 13.75 30.05 17.08
CA TRP A 376 13.88 31.51 16.93
C TRP A 376 12.56 32.23 17.25
N HIS A 377 11.43 31.65 16.84
CA HIS A 377 10.10 32.16 17.16
C HIS A 377 9.87 32.21 18.68
N GLU A 378 10.28 31.17 19.41
CA GLU A 378 10.24 31.11 20.88
C GLU A 378 11.02 32.28 21.52
N PHE A 379 12.14 32.68 20.92
CA PHE A 379 12.94 33.80 21.42
C PHE A 379 12.31 35.15 21.13
N GLN A 380 11.84 35.35 19.90
CA GLN A 380 11.38 36.66 19.43
C GLN A 380 9.95 36.99 19.88
N PHE A 381 9.07 35.98 19.93
CA PHE A 381 7.63 36.16 20.13
C PHE A 381 7.03 35.26 21.23
N GLY A 382 7.73 34.18 21.61
CA GLY A 382 7.19 33.15 22.48
C GLY A 382 6.22 32.22 21.74
N ASN A 383 5.97 31.03 22.29
CA ASN A 383 5.11 30.03 21.65
C ASN A 383 3.76 29.94 22.38
N GLY A 384 2.65 29.99 21.64
CA GLY A 384 1.31 29.72 22.21
C GLY A 384 0.90 30.65 23.36
N GLY A 385 1.17 31.95 23.26
CA GLY A 385 0.84 32.95 24.29
C GLY A 385 1.82 33.05 25.45
N LEU A 386 2.90 32.24 25.43
CA LEU A 386 3.97 32.32 26.42
C LEU A 386 4.83 33.57 26.21
N LYS A 387 5.52 33.98 27.28
CA LYS A 387 6.43 35.12 27.23
C LYS A 387 7.57 34.84 26.22
N PRO A 388 7.99 35.82 25.40
CA PRO A 388 9.16 35.67 24.53
C PRO A 388 10.44 35.42 25.35
N ALA A 389 11.33 34.52 24.90
CA ALA A 389 12.52 34.19 25.68
C ALA A 389 13.50 35.37 25.82
N LYS A 390 13.51 36.32 24.86
CA LYS A 390 14.31 37.55 24.96
C LYS A 390 13.91 38.43 26.15
N ASP A 391 12.64 38.36 26.57
CA ASP A 391 12.06 39.18 27.65
C ASP A 391 12.10 38.48 29.02
N PHE A 392 12.71 37.29 29.12
CA PHE A 392 12.81 36.58 30.41
C PHE A 392 13.69 37.38 31.38
N THR A 393 13.17 37.58 32.59
CA THR A 393 13.88 38.13 33.75
C THR A 393 14.94 37.13 34.27
N PRO A 394 15.91 37.56 35.09
CA PRO A 394 16.91 36.67 35.66
C PRO A 394 16.31 35.47 36.43
N VAL A 395 15.22 35.69 37.16
CA VAL A 395 14.51 34.64 37.92
C VAL A 395 13.87 33.61 36.97
N GLU A 396 13.19 34.07 35.91
CA GLU A 396 12.56 33.21 34.90
C GLU A 396 13.59 32.41 34.08
N ARG A 397 14.76 33.02 33.81
CA ARG A 397 15.91 32.32 33.21
C ARG A 397 16.46 31.27 34.15
N GLY A 398 16.51 31.53 35.46
CA GLY A 398 16.87 30.57 36.50
C GLY A 398 15.96 29.35 36.53
N ALA A 399 14.64 29.57 36.46
CA ALA A 399 13.64 28.48 36.39
C ALA A 399 13.78 27.62 35.13
N ASN A 400 14.26 28.19 34.02
CA ASN A 400 14.49 27.50 32.74
C ASN A 400 15.99 27.24 32.45
N LYS A 401 16.85 27.23 33.47
CA LYS A 401 18.33 27.32 33.34
C LYS A 401 18.92 26.40 32.27
N PHE A 402 18.58 25.11 32.30
CA PHE A 402 19.16 24.12 31.39
C PHE A 402 18.77 24.35 29.93
N ALA A 403 17.49 24.59 29.66
CA ALA A 403 16.98 24.83 28.31
C ALA A 403 17.47 26.20 27.78
N PHE A 404 17.38 27.24 28.62
CA PHE A 404 17.81 28.59 28.27
C PHE A 404 19.30 28.65 27.93
N SER A 405 20.17 28.08 28.78
CA SER A 405 21.62 28.02 28.52
C SER A 405 21.96 27.25 27.24
N ARG A 406 21.28 26.13 26.96
CA ARG A 406 21.50 25.34 25.75
C ARG A 406 21.11 26.10 24.48
N ARG A 407 20.03 26.88 24.52
CA ARG A 407 19.48 27.59 23.35
C ARG A 407 20.12 28.96 23.12
N LYS A 408 20.68 29.58 24.16
CA LYS A 408 21.28 30.92 24.09
C LYS A 408 22.34 31.06 22.99
N VAL A 409 23.16 30.04 22.73
CA VAL A 409 24.17 30.10 21.65
C VAL A 409 23.55 30.33 20.28
N PHE A 410 22.44 29.67 20.00
CA PHE A 410 21.72 29.80 18.74
C PHE A 410 21.08 31.19 18.63
N TRP A 411 20.40 31.65 19.70
CA TRP A 411 19.77 32.98 19.71
C TRP A 411 20.80 34.11 19.54
N ASP A 412 21.97 33.99 20.18
CA ASP A 412 23.05 34.97 20.06
C ASP A 412 23.58 35.05 18.61
N ILE A 413 23.73 33.91 17.92
CA ILE A 413 24.22 33.85 16.53
C ILE A 413 23.19 34.45 15.58
N VAL A 414 21.92 34.04 15.68
CA VAL A 414 20.86 34.58 14.80
C VAL A 414 20.70 36.08 15.03
N ALA A 415 20.71 36.55 16.28
CA ALA A 415 20.67 37.99 16.58
C ALA A 415 21.87 38.76 16.03
N THR A 416 23.05 38.13 15.96
CA THR A 416 24.27 38.71 15.40
C THR A 416 24.21 38.83 13.88
N LEU A 417 23.75 37.77 13.20
CA LEU A 417 23.52 37.79 11.75
C LEU A 417 22.42 38.79 11.37
N ILE A 418 21.38 38.96 12.19
CA ILE A 418 20.35 39.97 11.94
C ILE A 418 20.93 41.38 12.04
N ARG A 419 21.78 41.64 13.04
CA ARG A 419 22.47 42.95 13.17
C ARG A 419 23.38 43.26 11.99
N SER A 420 23.85 42.25 11.27
CA SER A 420 24.68 42.43 10.06
C SER A 420 23.88 42.42 8.75
N GLY A 421 22.56 42.56 8.81
CA GLY A 421 21.71 42.72 7.63
C GLY A 421 21.08 41.44 7.07
N TYR A 422 21.26 40.28 7.71
CA TYR A 422 20.52 39.08 7.33
C TYR A 422 19.08 39.10 7.87
N THR A 423 18.16 38.46 7.16
CA THR A 423 16.84 38.15 7.74
C THR A 423 16.96 36.96 8.70
N SER A 424 16.00 36.79 9.61
CA SER A 424 15.99 35.61 10.50
C SER A 424 16.05 34.29 9.73
N ASP A 425 15.37 34.24 8.58
CA ASP A 425 15.25 33.02 7.78
C ASP A 425 16.59 32.69 7.10
N THR A 426 17.23 33.70 6.51
CA THR A 426 18.55 33.53 5.88
C THR A 426 19.66 33.26 6.90
N ALA A 427 19.54 33.81 8.12
CA ALA A 427 20.42 33.48 9.23
C ALA A 427 20.27 32.02 9.71
N ILE A 428 19.03 31.53 9.78
CA ILE A 428 18.74 30.13 10.14
C ILE A 428 19.18 29.17 9.04
N ASP A 429 18.95 29.51 7.77
CA ASP A 429 19.40 28.71 6.63
C ASP A 429 20.93 28.61 6.58
N LYS A 430 21.67 29.67 6.94
CA LYS A 430 23.13 29.61 7.11
C LYS A 430 23.55 28.60 8.18
N ILE A 431 22.86 28.55 9.31
CA ILE A 431 23.14 27.57 10.37
C ILE A 431 22.84 26.15 9.86
N TYR A 432 21.75 25.96 9.11
CA TYR A 432 21.44 24.66 8.50
C TYR A 432 22.44 24.25 7.42
N ALA A 433 23.00 25.17 6.66
CA ALA A 433 24.02 24.89 5.66
C ALA A 433 25.31 24.37 6.31
N VAL A 434 25.65 24.84 7.51
CA VAL A 434 26.84 24.42 8.26
C VAL A 434 26.66 23.06 8.92
N TYR A 435 25.56 22.84 9.65
CA TYR A 435 25.41 21.62 10.47
C TYR A 435 24.54 20.54 9.81
N GLY A 436 23.78 20.88 8.77
CA GLY A 436 22.89 19.95 8.06
C GLY A 436 21.45 19.97 8.59
N ARG A 437 20.49 20.17 7.67
CA ARG A 437 19.04 20.22 7.97
C ARG A 437 18.45 18.90 8.42
N GLN A 438 19.13 17.79 8.14
CA GLN A 438 18.78 16.43 8.54
C GLN A 438 19.07 16.14 10.03
N LEU A 439 19.89 16.96 10.70
CA LEU A 439 20.22 16.74 12.10
C LEU A 439 19.12 17.26 13.05
N PRO A 440 18.82 16.55 14.15
CA PRO A 440 17.92 17.06 15.17
C PRO A 440 18.42 18.38 15.79
N VAL A 441 17.49 19.26 16.21
CA VAL A 441 17.80 20.55 16.86
C VAL A 441 18.76 20.38 18.04
N SER A 442 18.62 19.32 18.83
CA SER A 442 19.53 19.02 19.96
C SER A 442 20.97 18.75 19.52
N SER A 443 21.17 18.09 18.39
CA SER A 443 22.50 17.78 17.84
C SER A 443 23.15 19.06 17.29
N ILE A 444 22.38 19.88 16.56
CA ILE A 444 22.84 21.17 16.05
C ILE A 444 23.23 22.11 17.21
N LEU A 445 22.42 22.19 18.27
CA LEU A 445 22.75 22.99 19.46
C LEU A 445 24.00 22.48 20.19
N THR A 446 24.24 21.17 20.19
CA THR A 446 25.46 20.59 20.78
C THR A 446 26.69 20.98 19.99
N ALA A 447 26.63 20.89 18.65
CA ALA A 447 27.70 21.31 17.76
C ALA A 447 27.98 22.81 17.86
N LEU A 448 26.94 23.66 17.84
CA LEU A 448 27.05 25.11 18.04
C LEU A 448 27.76 25.48 19.36
N ARG A 449 27.49 24.73 20.43
CA ARG A 449 28.16 24.95 21.73
C ARG A 449 29.62 24.50 21.71
N ALA A 450 29.94 23.42 21.00
CA ALA A 450 31.31 22.97 20.82
C ALA A 450 32.11 24.01 20.03
N ASP A 451 31.57 24.48 18.92
CA ASP A 451 32.22 25.49 18.08
C ASP A 451 32.40 26.80 18.83
N ARG A 452 31.41 27.25 19.61
CA ARG A 452 31.54 28.46 20.44
C ARG A 452 32.72 28.39 21.43
N ARG A 453 33.08 27.20 21.92
CA ARG A 453 34.27 27.03 22.79
C ARG A 453 35.58 27.14 22.00
N GLN A 454 35.54 26.88 20.70
CA GLN A 454 36.67 26.94 19.77
C GLN A 454 36.70 28.26 18.96
N GLY A 455 35.99 29.30 19.45
CA GLY A 455 35.93 30.61 18.80
C GLY A 455 34.77 30.81 17.81
N GLY A 456 33.88 29.83 17.64
CA GLY A 456 32.72 29.84 16.73
C GLY A 456 33.04 29.24 15.35
N HIS A 457 32.03 28.81 14.60
CA HIS A 457 32.23 28.24 13.26
C HIS A 457 32.57 29.34 12.24
N ALA A 458 33.61 29.15 11.41
CA ALA A 458 34.11 30.16 10.48
C ALA A 458 33.01 30.76 9.56
N SER A 459 32.14 29.92 9.00
CA SER A 459 31.04 30.36 8.11
C SER A 459 29.88 31.09 8.81
N LEU A 460 29.90 31.13 10.15
CA LEU A 460 28.90 31.83 10.98
C LEU A 460 29.51 33.02 11.75
N ARG A 461 30.83 33.24 11.61
CA ARG A 461 31.49 34.48 12.02
C ARG A 461 31.19 35.56 10.98
N LEU A 462 31.06 36.79 11.44
CA LEU A 462 30.98 37.97 10.58
C LEU A 462 32.36 38.60 10.46
#